data_AF-A0A956JVI2-F1
#
_entry.id   AF-A0A956JVI2-F1
#
_cell.length_a   1.000
_cell.length_b   1.000
_cell.length_c   1.000
_cell.angle_alpha   90.00
_cell.angle_beta   90.00
_cell.angle_gamma   90.00
#
_symmetry.space_group_name_H-M   'P 1'
#
loop_
_entity.id
_entity.type
_entity.pdbx_description
1 polymer ?
#
loop_
_entity_poly.entity_id
_entity_poly.type
_entity_poly.pdbx_seq_one_letter_code
_entity_poly.pdbx_strand_id
1 'polypeptide(L)'
;MTRRLVRVSVLVIIALLLAAPRARADERSSYSPAIETDLGRIQSYMVKRVLAEQAAAKSKDIYYLSGPVSSGGKGSLPANLRYGWDVTQRLRQSGKVVISPFEVESVLRMPQTKVDADLRSAVNRAKHWPHSVFMELWARVLTDPMLRPHVKGMVALPDAGSSTGAVQEDAWFKRWNLPIYRFYERGDGKFRLRKQRYDSTLSLVEHTLLKPTTADMVRREARWARKKKVRAMVVRPEMMGVIGNVLKHSPTIPTSVIGFPTAKFKQAGVDWQRVPTMNKIADAKRAIDGIASVGGKQLELDMIIDVHMLKRARQAELGGHQARAKQLYAGVKRDIDVVIAGAKKLAKSRGVDVNVKVIVETSQLDEPLLRKAAEIVRDTRALAIKTSTGYGPRGATQRDIQIMRDVVGHTKLIKASGGVDGPKLPRLRRSGAHLFGMSGTRDLHRSLRGLQPRRSGRSKGGY
;
A
#
# COMPACT_ATOMS: atom_id res chain seq x y z
N MET A 1 -30.84 -10.69 50.38
CA MET A 1 -30.40 -9.79 49.30
C MET A 1 -29.11 -10.31 48.63
N THR A 2 -29.06 -11.60 48.20
CA THR A 2 -27.78 -12.23 47.77
C THR A 2 -27.93 -13.51 46.91
N ARG A 3 -29.00 -13.67 46.12
CA ARG A 3 -29.10 -14.80 45.15
C ARG A 3 -29.62 -14.46 43.74
N ARG A 4 -30.04 -13.21 43.48
CA ARG A 4 -30.49 -12.77 42.13
C ARG A 4 -29.43 -12.09 41.26
N LEU A 5 -28.29 -11.65 41.82
CA LEU A 5 -27.23 -10.97 41.07
C LEU A 5 -26.18 -11.89 40.43
N VAL A 6 -26.12 -13.17 40.78
CA VAL A 6 -25.11 -14.11 40.21
C VAL A 6 -25.59 -14.75 38.89
N ARG A 7 -26.90 -14.87 38.65
CA ARG A 7 -27.43 -15.46 37.41
C ARG A 7 -27.41 -14.52 36.20
N VAL A 8 -27.44 -13.21 36.41
CA VAL A 8 -27.40 -12.22 35.30
C VAL A 8 -25.98 -12.13 34.70
N SER A 9 -24.94 -12.33 35.50
CA SER A 9 -23.54 -12.25 35.05
C SER A 9 -23.10 -13.44 34.20
N VAL A 10 -23.63 -14.64 34.44
CA VAL A 10 -23.30 -15.83 33.63
C VAL A 10 -24.04 -15.82 32.28
N LEU A 11 -25.29 -15.37 32.25
CA LEU A 11 -26.07 -15.24 31.02
C LEU A 11 -25.55 -14.12 30.09
N VAL A 12 -25.03 -13.02 30.64
CA VAL A 12 -24.42 -11.94 29.84
C VAL A 12 -23.03 -12.32 29.32
N ILE A 13 -22.26 -13.14 30.05
CA ILE A 13 -20.97 -13.67 29.58
C ILE A 13 -21.17 -14.74 28.48
N ILE A 14 -22.19 -15.59 28.60
CA ILE A 14 -22.57 -16.54 27.53
C ILE A 14 -23.10 -15.78 26.29
N ALA A 15 -23.88 -14.71 26.47
CA ALA A 15 -24.34 -13.87 25.37
C ALA A 15 -23.20 -13.08 24.68
N LEU A 16 -22.16 -12.68 25.41
CA LEU A 16 -20.97 -12.01 24.85
C LEU A 16 -20.00 -13.00 24.18
N LEU A 17 -19.91 -14.25 24.65
CA LEU A 17 -19.18 -15.33 23.96
C LEU A 17 -19.89 -15.79 22.68
N LEU A 18 -21.23 -15.67 22.61
CA LEU A 18 -22.04 -15.92 21.41
C LEU A 18 -22.12 -14.73 20.44
N ALA A 19 -21.58 -13.56 20.83
CA ALA A 19 -21.55 -12.32 20.03
C ALA A 19 -20.18 -12.02 19.39
N ALA A 20 -19.24 -12.96 19.41
CA ALA A 20 -18.23 -13.01 18.36
C ALA A 20 -18.98 -13.14 17.02
N PRO A 21 -18.58 -12.47 15.93
CA PRO A 21 -19.26 -12.65 14.65
C PRO A 21 -19.27 -14.15 14.37
N ARG A 22 -20.46 -14.77 14.39
CA ARG A 22 -20.69 -16.08 13.80
C ARG A 22 -20.09 -15.94 12.40
N ALA A 23 -18.91 -16.50 12.20
CA ALA A 23 -18.52 -16.94 10.88
C ALA A 23 -19.74 -17.69 10.37
N ARG A 24 -20.32 -17.24 9.26
CA ARG A 24 -21.51 -17.86 8.69
C ARG A 24 -21.32 -19.37 8.75
N ALA A 25 -22.18 -20.05 9.49
CA ALA A 25 -22.17 -21.51 9.59
C ALA A 25 -22.71 -22.18 8.30
N ASP A 26 -22.77 -21.44 7.19
CA ASP A 26 -23.39 -21.83 5.91
C ASP A 26 -22.41 -21.75 4.72
N GLU A 27 -21.11 -21.94 4.96
CA GLU A 27 -20.21 -22.43 3.91
C GLU A 27 -19.61 -23.75 4.42
N ARG A 28 -20.37 -24.85 4.31
CA ARG A 28 -19.75 -26.18 4.32
C ARG A 28 -18.65 -26.15 3.27
N SER A 29 -17.43 -26.49 3.68
CA SER A 29 -16.25 -26.40 2.81
C SER A 29 -16.56 -27.09 1.47
N SER A 30 -16.31 -26.41 0.36
CA SER A 30 -16.59 -26.92 -0.99
C SER A 30 -15.58 -28.00 -1.42
N TYR A 31 -14.97 -28.71 -0.47
CA TYR A 31 -13.90 -29.65 -0.70
C TYR A 31 -14.43 -31.08 -0.62
N SER A 32 -13.75 -32.01 -1.30
CA SER A 32 -14.13 -33.42 -1.23
C SER A 32 -14.00 -33.93 0.21
N PRO A 33 -14.82 -34.92 0.64
CA PRO A 33 -14.70 -35.52 1.98
C PRO A 33 -13.29 -36.02 2.30
N ALA A 34 -12.54 -36.46 1.29
CA ALA A 34 -11.15 -36.87 1.43
C ALA A 34 -10.22 -35.70 1.82
N ILE A 35 -10.36 -34.54 1.17
CA ILE A 35 -9.58 -33.33 1.51
C ILE A 35 -9.93 -32.86 2.92
N GLU A 36 -11.22 -32.88 3.28
CA GLU A 36 -11.66 -32.45 4.62
C GLU A 36 -11.08 -33.35 5.73
N THR A 37 -11.06 -34.67 5.50
CA THR A 37 -10.46 -35.63 6.42
C THR A 37 -8.96 -35.38 6.58
N ASP A 38 -8.24 -35.14 5.48
CA ASP A 38 -6.82 -34.86 5.50
C ASP A 38 -6.50 -33.51 6.15
N LEU A 39 -7.31 -32.47 5.92
CA LEU A 39 -7.22 -31.18 6.60
C LEU A 39 -7.30 -31.38 8.12
N GLY A 40 -8.28 -32.14 8.60
CA GLY A 40 -8.46 -32.43 10.02
C GLY A 40 -7.27 -33.19 10.63
N ARG A 41 -6.72 -34.18 9.91
CA ARG A 41 -5.53 -34.93 10.34
C ARG A 41 -4.31 -34.02 10.48
N ILE A 42 -4.00 -33.23 9.45
CA ILE A 42 -2.82 -32.36 9.45
C ILE A 42 -3.00 -31.24 10.48
N GLN A 43 -4.18 -30.64 10.59
CA GLN A 43 -4.49 -29.65 11.63
C GLN A 43 -4.23 -30.23 13.02
N SER A 44 -4.79 -31.40 13.33
CA SER A 44 -4.66 -32.05 14.63
C SER A 44 -3.20 -32.33 14.99
N TYR A 45 -2.41 -32.78 14.00
CA TYR A 45 -0.97 -32.97 14.17
C TYR A 45 -0.26 -31.66 14.50
N MET A 46 -0.50 -30.59 13.73
CA MET A 46 0.15 -29.29 13.94
C MET A 46 -0.21 -28.72 15.32
N VAL A 47 -1.47 -28.81 15.73
CA VAL A 47 -1.93 -28.33 17.04
C VAL A 47 -1.22 -29.08 18.18
N LYS A 48 -1.22 -30.42 18.15
CA LYS A 48 -0.51 -31.23 19.16
C LYS A 48 0.98 -30.90 19.20
N ARG A 49 1.61 -30.72 18.04
CA ARG A 49 3.03 -30.40 17.95
C ARG A 49 3.36 -29.06 18.59
N VAL A 50 2.58 -28.03 18.30
CA VAL A 50 2.77 -26.67 18.84
C VAL A 50 2.55 -26.67 20.36
N LEU A 51 1.54 -27.39 20.86
CA LEU A 51 1.30 -27.51 22.30
C LEU A 51 2.48 -28.19 23.02
N ALA A 52 3.05 -29.25 22.44
CA ALA A 52 4.24 -29.90 22.96
C ALA A 52 5.46 -28.95 22.96
N GLU A 53 5.59 -28.11 21.93
CA GLU A 53 6.63 -27.09 21.84
C GLU A 53 6.46 -25.99 22.89
N GLN A 54 5.23 -25.53 23.17
CA GLN A 54 4.94 -24.60 24.26
C GLN A 54 5.38 -25.15 25.62
N ALA A 55 5.07 -26.43 25.88
CA ALA A 55 5.48 -27.11 27.10
C ALA A 55 7.01 -27.19 27.23
N ALA A 56 7.70 -27.60 26.16
CA ALA A 56 9.15 -27.73 26.16
C ALA A 56 9.88 -26.37 26.29
N ALA A 57 9.40 -25.34 25.58
CA ALA A 57 9.99 -24.00 25.60
C ALA A 57 9.60 -23.18 26.85
N LYS A 58 8.70 -23.71 27.70
CA LYS A 58 8.09 -22.96 28.83
C LYS A 58 7.54 -21.59 28.41
N SER A 59 6.97 -21.51 27.21
CA SER A 59 6.50 -20.26 26.60
C SER A 59 5.06 -20.40 26.12
N LYS A 60 4.23 -19.42 26.49
CA LYS A 60 2.86 -19.31 26.01
C LYS A 60 2.75 -18.48 24.74
N ASP A 61 3.83 -17.92 24.22
CA ASP A 61 3.82 -17.01 23.09
C ASP A 61 4.11 -17.75 21.78
N ILE A 62 3.11 -17.79 20.90
CA ILE A 62 3.21 -18.46 19.60
C ILE A 62 3.41 -17.42 18.48
N TYR A 63 4.37 -17.69 17.60
CA TYR A 63 4.63 -16.90 16.40
C TYR A 63 4.30 -17.72 15.15
N TYR A 64 3.64 -17.12 14.17
CA TYR A 64 3.44 -17.75 12.86
C TYR A 64 4.54 -17.31 11.90
N LEU A 65 5.23 -18.24 11.26
CA LEU A 65 6.20 -17.90 10.21
C LEU A 65 5.46 -17.80 8.86
N SER A 66 5.51 -16.62 8.23
CA SER A 66 5.02 -16.43 6.86
C SER A 66 5.98 -17.06 5.86
N GLY A 67 5.46 -17.71 4.83
CA GLY A 67 6.29 -18.39 3.82
C GLY A 67 5.65 -18.38 2.43
N PRO A 68 6.44 -18.43 1.35
CA PRO A 68 5.89 -18.66 0.03
C PRO A 68 5.22 -20.04 0.01
N VAL A 69 3.95 -20.06 -0.36
CA VAL A 69 3.24 -21.30 -0.68
C VAL A 69 3.60 -21.63 -2.12
N SER A 70 4.38 -22.67 -2.37
CA SER A 70 4.65 -23.06 -3.76
C SER A 70 3.35 -23.54 -4.40
N SER A 71 2.79 -22.71 -5.27
CA SER A 71 1.87 -23.13 -6.32
C SER A 71 2.68 -23.83 -7.41
N GLY A 72 2.45 -25.14 -7.58
CA GLY A 72 2.73 -25.96 -8.77
C GLY A 72 3.85 -25.51 -9.72
N GLY A 73 5.01 -26.16 -9.62
CA GLY A 73 5.98 -26.25 -10.71
C GLY A 73 6.61 -27.63 -10.72
N LYS A 74 6.49 -28.37 -11.84
CA LYS A 74 7.27 -29.59 -12.06
C LYS A 74 8.74 -29.19 -12.19
N GLY A 75 9.59 -29.65 -11.26
CA GLY A 75 11.05 -29.60 -11.41
C GLY A 75 11.78 -28.77 -10.34
N SER A 76 12.56 -29.48 -9.51
CA SER A 76 13.47 -29.02 -8.44
C SER A 76 12.84 -28.25 -7.26
N LEU A 77 13.09 -28.72 -6.03
CA LEU A 77 12.80 -28.04 -4.76
C LEU A 77 14.00 -27.13 -4.40
N PRO A 78 13.96 -25.78 -4.55
CA PRO A 78 15.21 -25.01 -4.50
C PRO A 78 15.19 -23.87 -3.46
N ALA A 79 16.09 -23.95 -2.46
CA ALA A 79 16.53 -22.90 -1.51
C ALA A 79 15.51 -22.27 -0.52
N ASN A 80 14.29 -21.96 -0.94
CA ASN A 80 13.29 -21.24 -0.14
C ASN A 80 12.74 -22.05 1.06
N LEU A 81 12.50 -23.36 0.88
CA LEU A 81 12.10 -24.27 1.96
C LEU A 81 13.21 -24.42 3.00
N ARG A 82 14.47 -24.51 2.55
CA ARG A 82 15.63 -24.62 3.43
C ARG A 82 15.77 -23.36 4.28
N TYR A 83 15.67 -22.19 3.66
CA TYR A 83 15.70 -20.92 4.39
C TYR A 83 14.55 -20.78 5.40
N GLY A 84 13.31 -21.11 5.00
CA GLY A 84 12.16 -21.09 5.91
C GLY A 84 12.31 -22.06 7.10
N TRP A 85 12.82 -23.26 6.84
CA TRP A 85 13.15 -24.24 7.86
C TRP A 85 14.26 -23.75 8.79
N ASP A 86 15.36 -23.20 8.26
CA ASP A 86 16.48 -22.67 9.04
C ASP A 86 16.01 -21.52 9.96
N VAL A 87 15.17 -20.62 9.45
CA VAL A 87 14.56 -19.56 10.28
C VAL A 87 13.68 -20.15 11.38
N THR A 88 12.90 -21.20 11.08
CA THR A 88 12.10 -21.92 12.08
C THR A 88 12.98 -22.45 13.22
N GLN A 89 14.08 -23.11 12.88
CA GLN A 89 15.01 -23.67 13.87
C GLN A 89 15.69 -22.58 14.71
N ARG A 90 16.13 -21.48 14.09
CA ARG A 90 16.75 -20.36 14.81
C ARG A 90 15.78 -19.66 15.76
N LEU A 91 14.52 -19.49 15.36
CA LEU A 91 13.49 -18.93 16.23
C LEU A 91 13.29 -19.82 17.47
N ARG A 92 13.24 -21.14 17.28
CA ARG A 92 13.14 -22.13 18.39
C ARG A 92 14.34 -22.10 19.33
N GLN A 93 15.55 -22.08 18.77
CA GLN A 93 16.78 -21.94 19.56
C GLN A 93 16.79 -20.66 20.40
N SER A 94 16.06 -19.62 19.97
CA SER A 94 15.86 -18.39 20.76
C SER A 94 14.72 -18.46 21.80
N GLY A 95 14.17 -19.66 22.05
CA GLY A 95 13.08 -19.89 23.01
C GLY A 95 11.69 -19.49 22.52
N LYS A 96 11.48 -19.33 21.21
CA LYS A 96 10.14 -18.99 20.64
C LYS A 96 9.45 -20.25 20.17
N VAL A 97 8.13 -20.28 20.38
CA VAL A 97 7.26 -21.30 19.82
C VAL A 97 6.78 -20.83 18.45
N VAL A 98 6.94 -21.68 17.43
CA VAL A 98 6.66 -21.28 16.04
C VAL A 98 5.69 -22.24 15.38
N ILE A 99 4.61 -21.71 14.81
CA ILE A 99 3.82 -22.39 13.79
C ILE A 99 4.51 -22.11 12.45
N SER A 100 5.07 -23.12 11.82
CA SER A 100 5.79 -22.97 10.56
C SER A 100 5.18 -23.83 9.44
N PRO A 101 4.78 -23.23 8.31
CA PRO A 101 4.27 -23.98 7.18
C PRO A 101 5.23 -24.99 6.56
N PHE A 102 6.53 -24.77 6.77
CA PHE A 102 7.60 -25.59 6.26
C PHE A 102 7.72 -26.94 6.98
N GLU A 103 7.05 -27.12 8.11
CA GLU A 103 7.17 -28.34 8.92
C GLU A 103 6.30 -29.48 8.47
N VAL A 104 5.22 -29.19 7.75
CA VAL A 104 4.31 -30.23 7.26
C VAL A 104 5.08 -31.21 6.37
N GLU A 105 6.03 -30.74 5.56
CA GLU A 105 6.88 -31.62 4.75
C GLU A 105 7.88 -32.45 5.58
N SER A 106 8.24 -32.02 6.79
CA SER A 106 9.17 -32.77 7.65
C SER A 106 8.59 -34.13 8.07
N VAL A 107 7.26 -34.24 8.14
CA VAL A 107 6.53 -35.49 8.42
C VAL A 107 6.94 -36.61 7.45
N LEU A 108 7.21 -36.26 6.19
CA LEU A 108 7.61 -37.23 5.16
C LEU A 108 9.05 -37.72 5.33
N ARG A 109 9.88 -37.00 6.07
CA ARG A 109 11.31 -37.32 6.29
C ARG A 109 11.57 -38.03 7.62
N MET A 110 10.57 -38.11 8.50
CA MET A 110 10.70 -38.83 9.77
C MET A 110 10.76 -40.35 9.54
N PRO A 111 11.30 -41.16 10.47
CA PRO A 111 11.18 -42.61 10.42
C PRO A 111 9.70 -43.04 10.44
N GLN A 112 9.35 -44.10 9.71
CA GLN A 112 7.97 -44.61 9.66
C GLN A 112 7.45 -44.98 11.06
N THR A 113 8.32 -45.48 11.93
CA THR A 113 7.99 -45.83 13.33
C THR A 113 7.58 -44.63 14.19
N LYS A 114 7.82 -43.39 13.74
CA LYS A 114 7.53 -42.16 14.50
C LYS A 114 6.33 -41.37 13.98
N VAL A 115 5.73 -41.80 12.88
CA VAL A 115 4.63 -41.07 12.22
C VAL A 115 3.56 -42.04 11.76
N ASP A 116 2.33 -41.76 12.20
CA ASP A 116 1.12 -42.43 11.75
C ASP A 116 1.02 -42.49 10.21
N ALA A 117 0.72 -43.68 9.67
CA ALA A 117 0.73 -43.94 8.22
C ALA A 117 -0.34 -43.11 7.47
N ASP A 118 -1.49 -42.87 8.12
CA ASP A 118 -2.56 -42.04 7.57
C ASP A 118 -2.15 -40.57 7.48
N LEU A 119 -1.51 -40.05 8.54
CA LEU A 119 -0.97 -38.70 8.55
C LEU A 119 0.09 -38.52 7.46
N ARG A 120 1.04 -39.46 7.33
CA ARG A 120 2.06 -39.42 6.27
C ARG A 120 1.41 -39.40 4.88
N SER A 121 0.38 -40.21 4.68
CA SER A 121 -0.37 -40.27 3.42
C SER A 121 -1.11 -38.96 3.14
N ALA A 122 -1.76 -38.38 4.15
CA ALA A 122 -2.43 -37.09 4.06
C ALA A 122 -1.45 -35.97 3.67
N VAL A 123 -0.29 -35.90 4.33
CA VAL A 123 0.76 -34.92 4.00
C VAL A 123 1.28 -35.11 2.57
N ASN A 124 1.45 -36.36 2.11
CA ASN A 124 1.91 -36.60 0.76
C ASN A 124 0.89 -36.13 -0.29
N ARG A 125 -0.41 -36.31 -0.03
CA ARG A 125 -1.49 -35.77 -0.88
C ARG A 125 -1.54 -34.24 -0.85
N ALA A 126 -1.28 -33.63 0.31
CA ALA A 126 -1.31 -32.18 0.50
C ALA A 126 -0.34 -31.40 -0.40
N LYS A 127 0.75 -32.03 -0.87
CA LYS A 127 1.67 -31.45 -1.86
C LYS A 127 1.00 -31.01 -3.17
N HIS A 128 -0.12 -31.64 -3.50
CA HIS A 128 -0.86 -31.41 -4.75
C HIS A 128 -2.11 -30.56 -4.53
N TRP A 129 -2.33 -30.06 -3.31
CA TRP A 129 -3.50 -29.24 -3.02
C TRP A 129 -3.44 -27.90 -3.74
N PRO A 130 -4.60 -27.38 -4.19
CA PRO A 130 -4.72 -25.98 -4.57
C PRO A 130 -4.28 -25.06 -3.43
N HIS A 131 -3.72 -23.92 -3.80
CA HIS A 131 -3.28 -22.89 -2.84
C HIS A 131 -4.38 -22.51 -1.83
N SER A 132 -5.65 -22.44 -2.25
CA SER A 132 -6.79 -22.12 -1.40
C SER A 132 -7.00 -23.12 -0.25
N VAL A 133 -6.87 -24.43 -0.53
CA VAL A 133 -6.99 -25.50 0.48
C VAL A 133 -5.85 -25.41 1.49
N PHE A 134 -4.64 -25.10 1.03
CA PHE A 134 -3.49 -24.92 1.90
C PHE A 134 -3.66 -23.69 2.83
N MET A 135 -4.21 -22.59 2.31
CA MET A 135 -4.54 -21.43 3.13
C MET A 135 -5.64 -21.75 4.15
N GLU A 136 -6.62 -22.59 3.80
CA GLU A 136 -7.62 -23.07 4.74
C GLU A 136 -7.01 -23.85 5.91
N LEU A 137 -6.05 -24.74 5.65
CA LEU A 137 -5.32 -25.46 6.70
C LEU A 137 -4.70 -24.51 7.74
N TRP A 138 -3.97 -23.49 7.28
CA TRP A 138 -3.31 -22.54 8.19
C TRP A 138 -4.29 -21.64 8.92
N ALA A 139 -5.39 -21.25 8.26
CA ALA A 139 -6.47 -20.53 8.93
C ALA A 139 -7.00 -21.36 10.10
N ARG A 140 -7.32 -22.65 9.88
CA ARG A 140 -7.81 -23.56 10.92
C ARG A 140 -6.83 -23.72 12.07
N VAL A 141 -5.55 -24.00 11.80
CA VAL A 141 -4.51 -24.12 12.83
C VAL A 141 -4.37 -22.82 13.64
N LEU A 142 -4.33 -21.66 12.98
CA LEU A 142 -4.17 -20.37 13.65
C LEU A 142 -5.40 -19.96 14.46
N THR A 143 -6.59 -20.40 14.06
CA THR A 143 -7.85 -20.13 14.76
C THR A 143 -8.25 -21.22 15.75
N ASP A 144 -7.47 -22.28 15.89
CA ASP A 144 -7.73 -23.35 16.83
C ASP A 144 -7.89 -22.77 18.25
N PRO A 145 -8.95 -23.12 18.99
CA PRO A 145 -9.22 -22.55 20.31
C PRO A 145 -8.07 -22.71 21.32
N MET A 146 -7.26 -23.76 21.19
CA MET A 146 -6.11 -23.99 22.08
C MET A 146 -4.93 -23.07 21.76
N LEU A 147 -4.73 -22.74 20.47
CA LEU A 147 -3.59 -21.95 20.01
C LEU A 147 -3.91 -20.45 19.92
N ARG A 148 -5.10 -20.09 19.43
CA ARG A 148 -5.43 -18.71 19.05
C ARG A 148 -5.22 -17.66 20.16
N PRO A 149 -5.53 -17.91 21.46
CA PRO A 149 -5.26 -16.94 22.53
C PRO A 149 -3.77 -16.65 22.73
N HIS A 150 -2.92 -17.58 22.31
CA HIS A 150 -1.48 -17.60 22.50
C HIS A 150 -0.71 -17.04 21.29
N VAL A 151 -1.35 -16.89 20.12
CA VAL A 151 -0.74 -16.30 18.93
C VAL A 151 -0.43 -14.82 19.14
N LYS A 152 0.86 -14.46 19.17
CA LYS A 152 1.36 -13.11 19.39
C LYS A 152 1.62 -12.32 18.13
N GLY A 153 1.80 -12.97 16.99
CA GLY A 153 2.05 -12.27 15.74
C GLY A 153 2.67 -13.14 14.67
N MET A 154 2.84 -12.54 13.50
CA MET A 154 3.46 -13.18 12.35
C MET A 154 4.90 -12.70 12.19
N VAL A 155 5.82 -13.60 11.83
CA VAL A 155 7.17 -13.30 11.38
C VAL A 155 7.19 -13.39 9.86
N ALA A 156 7.32 -12.25 9.19
CA ALA A 156 7.44 -12.13 7.75
C ALA A 156 8.89 -12.33 7.30
N LEU A 157 9.11 -13.30 6.40
CA LEU A 157 10.39 -13.50 5.72
C LEU A 157 10.64 -12.40 4.67
N PRO A 158 11.91 -12.02 4.39
CA PRO A 158 12.26 -10.93 3.47
C PRO A 158 11.61 -11.02 2.08
N ASP A 159 11.43 -12.24 1.55
CA ASP A 159 10.95 -12.49 0.18
C ASP A 159 9.48 -12.93 0.10
N ALA A 160 8.76 -12.99 1.22
CA ALA A 160 7.36 -13.45 1.22
C ALA A 160 6.39 -12.46 0.53
N GLY A 161 6.71 -11.16 0.55
CA GLY A 161 5.76 -10.05 0.31
C GLY A 161 5.17 -9.88 -1.10
N SER A 162 5.49 -10.76 -2.05
CA SER A 162 4.99 -10.72 -3.44
C SER A 162 4.01 -11.84 -3.79
N SER A 163 3.93 -12.92 -3.00
CA SER A 163 3.04 -14.07 -3.25
C SER A 163 1.59 -13.81 -2.85
N THR A 164 0.63 -14.50 -3.49
CA THR A 164 -0.80 -14.45 -3.11
C THR A 164 -1.02 -14.87 -1.67
N GLY A 165 -0.29 -15.90 -1.20
CA GLY A 165 -0.36 -16.41 0.16
C GLY A 165 0.06 -15.37 1.20
N ALA A 166 1.21 -14.74 1.03
CA ALA A 166 1.67 -13.72 1.98
C ALA A 166 0.74 -12.52 2.10
N VAL A 167 0.03 -12.14 1.02
CA VAL A 167 -0.98 -11.08 1.06
C VAL A 167 -2.19 -11.48 1.91
N GLN A 168 -2.61 -12.75 1.82
CA GLN A 168 -3.72 -13.29 2.60
C GLN A 168 -3.36 -13.47 4.08
N GLU A 169 -2.15 -13.96 4.37
CA GLU A 169 -1.59 -14.03 5.73
C GLU A 169 -1.52 -12.63 6.36
N ASP A 170 -0.97 -11.65 5.64
CA ASP A 170 -0.92 -10.25 6.05
C ASP A 170 -2.33 -9.73 6.42
N ALA A 171 -3.35 -10.13 5.66
CA ALA A 171 -4.74 -9.72 5.88
C ALA A 171 -5.33 -10.37 7.15
N TRP A 172 -5.05 -11.64 7.43
CA TRP A 172 -5.49 -12.32 8.65
C TRP A 172 -4.96 -11.63 9.90
N PHE A 173 -3.64 -11.42 9.98
CA PHE A 173 -3.01 -10.84 11.16
C PHE A 173 -3.42 -9.39 11.38
N LYS A 174 -3.64 -8.61 10.31
CA LYS A 174 -4.25 -7.27 10.40
C LYS A 174 -5.68 -7.32 10.94
N ARG A 175 -6.52 -8.22 10.42
CA ARG A 175 -7.92 -8.38 10.86
C ARG A 175 -7.99 -8.79 12.34
N TRP A 176 -7.04 -9.58 12.80
CA TRP A 176 -6.93 -10.02 14.20
C TRP A 176 -6.25 -9.01 15.12
N ASN A 177 -5.82 -7.85 14.60
CA ASN A 177 -5.06 -6.83 15.33
C ASN A 177 -3.78 -7.39 15.98
N LEU A 178 -3.15 -8.37 15.33
CA LEU A 178 -1.90 -8.96 15.75
C LEU A 178 -0.72 -8.30 15.01
N PRO A 179 0.41 -8.07 15.70
CA PRO A 179 1.59 -7.48 15.08
C PRO A 179 2.21 -8.42 14.04
N ILE A 180 2.77 -7.80 13.00
CA ILE A 180 3.66 -8.45 12.05
C ILE A 180 5.09 -8.03 12.42
N TYR A 181 6.03 -8.95 12.39
CA TYR A 181 7.46 -8.75 12.65
C TYR A 181 8.24 -9.10 11.40
N ARG A 182 9.30 -8.37 11.08
CA ARG A 182 10.26 -8.77 10.04
C ARG A 182 11.47 -9.44 10.65
N PHE A 183 11.87 -10.55 10.05
CA PHE A 183 13.11 -11.25 10.35
C PHE A 183 14.29 -10.59 9.64
N TYR A 184 15.36 -10.28 10.38
CA TYR A 184 16.61 -9.76 9.84
C TYR A 184 17.77 -10.60 10.35
N GLU A 185 18.54 -11.16 9.44
CA GLU A 185 19.79 -11.83 9.73
C GLU A 185 20.92 -10.80 9.88
N ARG A 186 21.82 -11.02 10.84
CA ARG A 186 23.06 -10.26 11.03
C ARG A 186 24.21 -11.15 10.55
N GLY A 187 25.26 -10.54 10.02
CA GLY A 187 26.43 -11.26 9.48
C GLY A 187 27.22 -12.08 10.51
N ASP A 188 26.89 -11.99 11.80
CA ASP A 188 27.48 -12.76 12.91
C ASP A 188 26.64 -14.00 13.28
N GLY A 189 25.69 -14.41 12.43
CA GLY A 189 24.79 -15.54 12.67
C GLY A 189 23.62 -15.24 13.63
N LYS A 190 23.58 -14.05 14.25
CA LYS A 190 22.46 -13.61 15.09
C LYS A 190 21.32 -13.06 14.22
N PHE A 191 20.13 -12.94 14.79
CA PHE A 191 18.99 -12.33 14.12
C PHE A 191 18.27 -11.32 15.00
N ARG A 192 17.44 -10.47 14.39
CA ARG A 192 16.52 -9.57 15.10
C ARG A 192 15.14 -9.60 14.48
N LEU A 193 14.12 -9.70 15.33
CA LEU A 193 12.74 -9.40 14.96
C LEU A 193 12.46 -7.93 15.18
N ARG A 194 12.00 -7.23 14.14
CA ARG A 194 11.46 -5.87 14.29
C ARG A 194 9.97 -5.88 14.02
N LYS A 195 9.17 -5.40 14.99
CA LYS A 195 7.74 -5.16 14.77
C LYS A 195 7.60 -4.23 13.56
N GLN A 196 6.93 -4.72 12.52
CA GLN A 196 6.52 -3.94 11.38
C GLN A 196 5.56 -2.87 11.88
N ARG A 197 6.08 -1.66 12.07
CA ARG A 197 5.24 -0.49 12.24
C ARG A 197 4.66 -0.16 10.88
N TYR A 198 3.34 -0.06 10.77
CA TYR A 198 2.68 0.56 9.60
C TYR A 198 2.90 2.10 9.55
N ASP A 199 3.93 2.59 10.25
CA ASP A 199 4.40 3.98 10.23
C ASP A 199 4.87 4.42 8.82
N SER A 200 5.08 3.51 7.87
CA SER A 200 5.59 3.88 6.55
C SER A 200 4.51 4.17 5.51
N THR A 201 3.30 3.59 5.57
CA THR A 201 2.33 3.77 4.48
C THR A 201 1.84 5.21 4.37
N LEU A 202 1.52 5.85 5.50
CA LEU A 202 1.11 7.27 5.49
C LEU A 202 2.25 8.22 5.11
N SER A 203 3.51 7.82 5.38
CA SER A 203 4.71 8.56 4.95
C SER A 203 4.97 8.50 3.43
N LEU A 204 4.15 7.73 2.69
CA LEU A 204 4.14 7.69 1.23
C LEU A 204 2.89 8.38 0.63
N VAL A 205 1.94 8.78 1.49
CA VAL A 205 0.64 9.29 1.05
C VAL A 205 0.63 10.80 1.06
N GLU A 206 0.12 11.40 -0.01
CA GLU A 206 -0.16 12.81 -0.09
C GLU A 206 -1.67 13.05 0.08
N HIS A 207 -2.05 13.56 1.25
CA HIS A 207 -3.44 13.81 1.61
C HIS A 207 -4.01 14.96 0.79
N THR A 208 -4.94 14.65 -0.12
CA THR A 208 -5.36 15.56 -1.19
C THR A 208 -6.73 16.16 -0.94
N LEU A 209 -6.82 17.50 -0.97
CA LEU A 209 -8.03 18.28 -0.78
C LEU A 209 -8.15 19.37 -1.86
N LEU A 210 -8.62 18.97 -3.05
CA LEU A 210 -8.70 19.84 -4.25
C LEU A 210 -10.14 20.18 -4.71
N LYS A 211 -11.14 19.52 -4.11
CA LYS A 211 -12.55 19.91 -4.25
C LYS A 211 -12.78 21.27 -3.57
N PRO A 212 -13.84 22.00 -3.93
CA PRO A 212 -14.24 23.20 -3.20
C PRO A 212 -14.27 22.93 -1.69
N THR A 213 -13.52 23.73 -0.93
CA THR A 213 -13.35 23.56 0.52
C THR A 213 -13.13 24.90 1.20
N THR A 214 -13.53 25.00 2.46
CA THR A 214 -13.32 26.20 3.28
C THR A 214 -11.95 26.17 3.96
N ALA A 215 -11.44 27.35 4.33
CA ALA A 215 -10.20 27.46 5.09
C ALA A 215 -10.23 26.65 6.40
N ASP A 216 -11.38 26.56 7.08
CA ASP A 216 -11.51 25.78 8.32
C ASP A 216 -11.45 24.27 8.10
N MET A 217 -12.05 23.78 7.02
CA MET A 217 -11.90 22.38 6.62
C MET A 217 -10.44 22.06 6.34
N VAL A 218 -9.76 22.92 5.57
CA VAL A 218 -8.33 22.81 5.26
C VAL A 218 -7.49 22.82 6.55
N ARG A 219 -7.72 23.76 7.48
CA ARG A 219 -7.01 23.81 8.77
C ARG A 219 -7.18 22.52 9.56
N ARG A 220 -8.40 21.99 9.65
CA ARG A 220 -8.70 20.76 10.39
C ARG A 220 -7.98 19.55 9.79
N GLU A 221 -8.00 19.42 8.46
CA GLU A 221 -7.29 18.32 7.79
C GLU A 221 -5.77 18.48 7.89
N ALA A 222 -5.23 19.70 7.85
CA ALA A 222 -3.81 19.98 8.05
C ALA A 222 -3.32 19.57 9.44
N ARG A 223 -4.08 19.91 10.50
CA ARG A 223 -3.77 19.48 11.87
C ARG A 223 -3.75 17.96 12.00
N TRP A 224 -4.71 17.29 11.35
CA TRP A 224 -4.77 15.83 11.33
C TRP A 224 -3.58 15.23 10.58
N ALA A 225 -3.28 15.71 9.37
CA ALA A 225 -2.17 15.23 8.55
C ALA A 225 -0.82 15.39 9.28
N ARG A 226 -0.58 16.55 9.91
CA ARG A 226 0.57 16.79 10.80
C ARG A 226 0.64 15.78 11.93
N LYS A 227 -0.46 15.60 12.70
CA LYS A 227 -0.52 14.64 13.82
C LYS A 227 -0.22 13.21 13.36
N LYS A 228 -0.61 12.85 12.14
CA LYS A 228 -0.42 11.52 11.56
C LYS A 228 0.85 11.38 10.73
N LYS A 229 1.67 12.42 10.63
CA LYS A 229 2.93 12.44 9.87
C LYS A 229 2.73 11.91 8.45
N VAL A 230 1.64 12.33 7.82
CA VAL A 230 1.38 12.04 6.39
C VAL A 230 2.46 12.74 5.56
N ARG A 231 2.87 12.17 4.43
CA ARG A 231 3.99 12.71 3.63
C ARG A 231 3.79 14.16 3.21
N ALA A 232 2.60 14.45 2.70
CA ALA A 232 2.27 15.78 2.21
C ALA A 232 0.78 16.07 2.33
N MET A 233 0.44 17.35 2.30
CA MET A 233 -0.94 17.81 2.15
C MET A 233 -1.06 18.64 0.87
N VAL A 234 -1.95 18.21 -0.02
CA VAL A 234 -2.14 18.81 -1.35
C VAL A 234 -3.40 19.67 -1.34
N VAL A 235 -3.25 20.97 -1.59
CA VAL A 235 -4.34 21.96 -1.68
C VAL A 235 -4.17 22.86 -2.90
N ARG A 236 -5.14 23.72 -3.18
CA ARG A 236 -5.02 24.75 -4.24
C ARG A 236 -4.09 25.90 -3.81
N PRO A 237 -3.51 26.67 -4.75
CA PRO A 237 -2.55 27.73 -4.43
C PRO A 237 -3.05 28.73 -3.39
N GLU A 238 -4.34 29.05 -3.40
CA GLU A 238 -4.97 30.04 -2.50
C GLU A 238 -4.98 29.57 -1.03
N MET A 239 -4.88 28.27 -0.80
CA MET A 239 -4.92 27.66 0.54
C MET A 239 -3.52 27.45 1.13
N MET A 240 -2.45 27.82 0.40
CA MET A 240 -1.07 27.52 0.82
C MET A 240 -0.66 28.26 2.10
N GLY A 241 -1.10 29.51 2.30
CA GLY A 241 -0.88 30.21 3.57
C GLY A 241 -1.57 29.55 4.76
N VAL A 242 -2.78 29.02 4.54
CA VAL A 242 -3.55 28.31 5.56
C VAL A 242 -2.81 27.05 6.02
N ILE A 243 -2.38 26.19 5.10
CA ILE A 243 -1.66 24.97 5.47
C ILE A 243 -0.23 25.25 5.91
N GLY A 244 0.44 26.26 5.35
CA GLY A 244 1.79 26.66 5.72
C GLY A 244 1.91 27.01 7.19
N ASN A 245 0.94 27.76 7.73
CA ASN A 245 0.91 28.11 9.14
C ASN A 245 0.75 26.87 10.04
N VAL A 246 -0.15 25.95 9.67
CA VAL A 246 -0.42 24.73 10.46
C VAL A 246 0.73 23.72 10.42
N LEU A 247 1.36 23.60 9.25
CA LEU A 247 2.40 22.62 8.95
C LEU A 247 3.82 23.13 9.20
N LYS A 248 3.99 24.32 9.78
CA LYS A 248 5.29 24.84 10.19
C LYS A 248 6.00 23.83 11.13
N HIS A 249 7.26 23.51 10.82
CA HIS A 249 8.06 22.49 11.51
C HIS A 249 7.47 21.06 11.49
N SER A 250 6.49 20.79 10.60
CA SER A 250 5.92 19.45 10.41
C SER A 250 6.76 18.66 9.41
N PRO A 251 6.88 17.32 9.57
CA PRO A 251 7.39 16.45 8.51
C PRO A 251 6.43 16.35 7.31
N THR A 252 5.17 16.76 7.47
CA THR A 252 4.19 16.83 6.37
C THR A 252 4.47 18.04 5.49
N ILE A 253 4.79 17.79 4.23
CA ILE A 253 5.17 18.84 3.28
C ILE A 253 3.92 19.54 2.71
N PRO A 254 3.81 20.88 2.78
CA PRO A 254 2.79 21.62 2.05
C PRO A 254 2.96 21.43 0.54
N THR A 255 1.91 21.04 -0.16
CA THR A 255 1.95 20.79 -1.61
C THR A 255 0.81 21.52 -2.31
N SER A 256 1.11 22.12 -3.46
CA SER A 256 0.10 22.76 -4.30
C SER A 256 0.05 22.18 -5.71
N VAL A 257 -1.07 22.40 -6.40
CA VAL A 257 -1.21 22.05 -7.82
C VAL A 257 -1.08 23.30 -8.69
N ILE A 258 -0.43 23.18 -9.84
CA ILE A 258 -0.07 24.31 -10.72
C ILE A 258 -0.59 24.08 -12.14
N GLY A 259 -1.27 25.10 -12.71
CA GLY A 259 -1.96 24.98 -13.99
C GLY A 259 -3.08 23.94 -13.97
N PHE A 260 -3.67 23.71 -12.81
CA PHE A 260 -4.50 22.53 -12.55
C PHE A 260 -5.99 22.80 -12.83
N PRO A 261 -6.74 21.84 -13.38
CA PRO A 261 -8.14 22.03 -13.71
C PRO A 261 -9.01 22.44 -12.50
N THR A 262 -9.93 23.36 -12.71
CA THR A 262 -11.01 23.71 -11.77
C THR A 262 -12.23 22.81 -11.98
N ALA A 263 -13.19 22.81 -11.05
CA ALA A 263 -14.40 21.99 -11.19
C ALA A 263 -15.23 22.32 -12.44
N LYS A 264 -15.06 23.53 -13.01
CA LYS A 264 -15.68 23.95 -14.27
C LYS A 264 -15.23 23.13 -15.49
N PHE A 265 -14.11 22.41 -15.41
CA PHE A 265 -13.64 21.52 -16.48
C PHE A 265 -14.51 20.27 -16.66
N LYS A 266 -15.38 19.94 -15.69
CA LYS A 266 -16.25 18.76 -15.74
C LYS A 266 -17.58 19.00 -16.45
N GLN A 267 -18.01 20.26 -16.58
CA GLN A 267 -19.38 20.60 -16.93
C GLN A 267 -19.65 20.87 -18.41
N ALA A 268 -18.63 20.97 -19.27
CA ALA A 268 -18.87 21.51 -20.61
C ALA A 268 -18.22 20.74 -21.75
N GLY A 269 -17.94 19.43 -21.61
CA GLY A 269 -17.30 18.66 -22.68
C GLY A 269 -16.03 19.33 -23.23
N VAL A 270 -15.43 20.21 -22.42
CA VAL A 270 -14.42 21.16 -22.87
C VAL A 270 -13.14 20.38 -22.91
N ASP A 271 -12.61 20.32 -24.12
CA ASP A 271 -11.23 19.94 -24.41
C ASP A 271 -10.30 20.50 -23.32
N TRP A 272 -9.29 19.73 -22.93
CA TRP A 272 -8.47 19.87 -21.71
C TRP A 272 -7.70 21.21 -21.57
N GLN A 273 -8.37 22.36 -21.64
CA GLN A 273 -7.85 23.62 -22.16
C GLN A 273 -6.39 23.90 -21.81
N ARG A 274 -5.58 24.14 -22.85
CA ARG A 274 -4.15 24.47 -22.71
C ARG A 274 -3.98 25.60 -21.69
N VAL A 275 -3.19 25.35 -20.65
CA VAL A 275 -2.82 26.35 -19.66
C VAL A 275 -1.48 26.98 -20.07
N PRO A 276 -1.43 28.30 -20.36
CA PRO A 276 -0.18 28.97 -20.72
C PRO A 276 0.87 28.89 -19.61
N THR A 277 2.15 28.85 -19.99
CA THR A 277 3.28 28.81 -19.06
C THR A 277 3.23 29.93 -18.02
N MET A 278 2.83 31.14 -18.42
CA MET A 278 2.70 32.29 -17.50
C MET A 278 1.66 32.07 -16.41
N ASN A 279 0.56 31.38 -16.70
CA ASN A 279 -0.47 31.08 -15.71
C ASN A 279 0.06 30.04 -14.70
N LYS A 280 0.84 29.07 -15.17
CA LYS A 280 1.54 28.10 -14.30
C LYS A 280 2.54 28.82 -13.38
N ILE A 281 3.27 29.81 -13.89
CA ILE A 281 4.18 30.64 -13.08
C ILE A 281 3.39 31.47 -12.05
N ALA A 282 2.24 32.03 -12.42
CA ALA A 282 1.39 32.79 -11.51
C ALA A 282 0.82 31.93 -10.37
N ASP A 283 0.36 30.71 -10.66
CA ASP A 283 -0.03 29.73 -9.65
C ASP A 283 1.15 29.40 -8.72
N ALA A 284 2.35 29.17 -9.28
CA ALA A 284 3.53 28.83 -8.50
C ALA A 284 3.91 29.99 -7.58
N LYS A 285 3.83 31.23 -8.08
CA LYS A 285 4.03 32.45 -7.29
C LYS A 285 3.05 32.53 -6.14
N ARG A 286 1.75 32.34 -6.38
CA ARG A 286 0.72 32.33 -5.32
C ARG A 286 1.05 31.30 -4.23
N ALA A 287 1.40 30.07 -4.64
CA ALA A 287 1.72 29.00 -3.70
C ALA A 287 2.98 29.30 -2.87
N ILE A 288 4.04 29.80 -3.50
CA ILE A 288 5.32 30.16 -2.86
C ILE A 288 5.12 31.33 -1.90
N ASP A 289 4.50 32.42 -2.35
CA ASP A 289 4.26 33.61 -1.52
C ASP A 289 3.36 33.25 -0.32
N GLY A 290 2.36 32.39 -0.50
CA GLY A 290 1.52 31.90 0.58
C GLY A 290 2.29 31.13 1.66
N ILE A 291 3.28 30.31 1.26
CA ILE A 291 4.16 29.61 2.22
C ILE A 291 5.13 30.58 2.90
N ALA A 292 5.70 31.50 2.12
CA ALA A 292 6.66 32.48 2.61
C ALA A 292 6.05 33.45 3.63
N SER A 293 4.82 33.92 3.40
CA SER A 293 4.14 34.91 4.26
C SER A 293 3.89 34.43 5.68
N VAL A 294 3.88 33.12 5.91
CA VAL A 294 3.72 32.48 7.23
C VAL A 294 5.04 31.90 7.77
N GLY A 295 6.16 32.21 7.12
CA GLY A 295 7.50 31.76 7.49
C GLY A 295 7.72 30.25 7.28
N GLY A 296 6.99 29.64 6.34
CA GLY A 296 7.24 28.27 5.92
C GLY A 296 8.55 28.16 5.12
N LYS A 297 9.20 27.00 5.18
CA LYS A 297 10.55 26.80 4.61
C LYS A 297 10.61 25.81 3.44
N GLN A 298 9.53 25.10 3.18
CA GLN A 298 9.49 24.09 2.12
C GLN A 298 8.09 23.99 1.51
N LEU A 299 8.04 23.66 0.21
CA LEU A 299 6.83 23.19 -0.45
C LEU A 299 7.14 22.28 -1.63
N GLU A 300 6.10 21.60 -2.12
CA GLU A 300 6.13 20.92 -3.40
C GLU A 300 5.04 21.44 -4.34
N LEU A 301 5.30 21.40 -5.63
CA LEU A 301 4.37 21.81 -6.68
C LEU A 301 4.09 20.64 -7.61
N ASP A 302 2.81 20.36 -7.86
CA ASP A 302 2.34 19.36 -8.82
C ASP A 302 1.82 20.10 -10.07
N MET A 303 2.69 20.31 -11.06
CA MET A 303 2.31 20.99 -12.31
C MET A 303 1.69 20.02 -13.32
N ILE A 304 0.74 20.48 -14.13
CA ILE A 304 0.27 19.71 -15.29
C ILE A 304 1.15 19.97 -16.52
N ILE A 305 1.45 18.91 -17.28
CA ILE A 305 2.11 19.01 -18.59
C ILE A 305 1.18 19.67 -19.63
N ASP A 306 1.73 20.24 -20.70
CA ASP A 306 0.92 20.67 -21.85
C ASP A 306 0.47 19.44 -22.67
N VAL A 307 -0.65 18.84 -22.25
CA VAL A 307 -1.24 17.66 -22.91
C VAL A 307 -1.65 17.96 -24.35
N HIS A 308 -2.03 19.20 -24.69
CA HIS A 308 -2.42 19.58 -26.06
C HIS A 308 -1.21 19.53 -26.97
N MET A 309 -0.11 20.13 -26.53
CA MET A 309 1.11 20.14 -27.31
C MET A 309 1.69 18.73 -27.48
N LEU A 310 1.56 17.85 -26.47
CA LEU A 310 1.89 16.42 -26.60
C LEU A 310 1.04 15.73 -27.66
N LYS A 311 -0.30 15.88 -27.62
CA LYS A 311 -1.20 15.27 -28.61
C LYS A 311 -0.93 15.79 -30.02
N ARG A 312 -0.70 17.10 -30.19
CA ARG A 312 -0.31 17.70 -31.48
C ARG A 312 1.02 17.18 -31.99
N ALA A 313 1.99 16.94 -31.10
CA ALA A 313 3.26 16.34 -31.47
C ALA A 313 3.08 14.90 -31.97
N ARG A 314 2.25 14.10 -31.29
CA ARG A 314 1.90 12.74 -31.71
C ARG A 314 1.19 12.70 -33.05
N GLN A 315 0.24 13.60 -33.28
CA GLN A 315 -0.45 13.73 -34.56
C GLN A 315 0.52 14.10 -35.70
N ALA A 316 1.45 15.03 -35.46
CA ALA A 316 2.48 15.37 -36.43
C ALA A 316 3.42 14.19 -36.72
N GLU A 317 3.80 13.42 -35.71
CA GLU A 317 4.62 12.21 -35.85
C GLU A 317 3.92 11.14 -36.71
N LEU A 318 2.64 10.86 -36.42
CA LEU A 318 1.83 9.91 -37.20
C LEU A 318 1.58 10.36 -38.63
N GLY A 319 1.52 11.68 -38.89
CA GLY A 319 1.42 12.25 -40.23
C GLY A 319 2.74 12.40 -40.98
N GLY A 320 3.86 11.86 -40.47
CA GLY A 320 5.16 11.93 -41.12
C GLY A 320 5.92 13.26 -40.96
N HIS A 321 5.37 14.22 -40.21
CA HIS A 321 5.98 15.54 -39.98
C HIS A 321 6.97 15.53 -38.80
N GLN A 322 8.05 14.75 -38.92
CA GLN A 322 9.00 14.49 -37.83
C GLN A 322 9.64 15.75 -37.24
N ALA A 323 10.03 16.72 -38.09
CA ALA A 323 10.61 17.98 -37.63
C ALA A 323 9.63 18.79 -36.74
N ARG A 324 8.35 18.84 -37.13
CA ARG A 324 7.30 19.51 -36.36
C ARG A 324 7.01 18.78 -35.05
N ALA A 325 6.95 17.45 -35.07
CA ALA A 325 6.78 16.65 -33.86
C ALA A 325 7.91 16.91 -32.87
N LYS A 326 9.17 16.90 -33.33
CA LYS A 326 10.36 17.21 -32.53
C LYS A 326 10.28 18.62 -31.91
N GLN A 327 9.88 19.63 -32.68
CA GLN A 327 9.71 21.00 -32.19
C GLN A 327 8.63 21.09 -31.10
N LEU A 328 7.50 20.40 -31.28
CA LEU A 328 6.41 20.39 -30.31
C LEU A 328 6.80 19.66 -29.02
N TYR A 329 7.46 18.50 -29.09
CA TYR A 329 7.99 17.83 -27.90
C TYR A 329 9.03 18.68 -27.16
N ALA A 330 9.91 19.37 -27.88
CA ALA A 330 10.84 20.33 -27.28
C ALA A 330 10.11 21.51 -26.61
N GLY A 331 8.98 21.96 -27.18
CA GLY A 331 8.11 22.96 -26.57
C GLY A 331 7.51 22.51 -25.24
N VAL A 332 7.06 21.24 -25.14
CA VAL A 332 6.57 20.64 -23.90
C VAL A 332 7.67 20.63 -22.83
N LYS A 333 8.88 20.20 -23.19
CA LYS A 333 10.03 20.22 -22.28
C LYS A 333 10.34 21.63 -21.80
N ARG A 334 10.33 22.61 -22.72
CA ARG A 334 10.60 24.02 -22.41
C ARG A 334 9.58 24.59 -21.43
N ASP A 335 8.30 24.27 -21.57
CA ASP A 335 7.25 24.67 -20.61
C ASP A 335 7.56 24.16 -19.19
N ILE A 336 7.93 22.87 -19.07
CA ILE A 336 8.32 22.28 -17.78
C ILE A 336 9.56 22.97 -17.21
N ASP A 337 10.61 23.12 -18.01
CA ASP A 337 11.88 23.69 -17.54
C ASP A 337 11.72 25.15 -17.11
N VAL A 338 10.93 25.95 -17.84
CA VAL A 338 10.66 27.35 -17.49
C VAL A 338 9.87 27.44 -16.18
N VAL A 339 8.84 26.61 -15.98
CA VAL A 339 8.09 26.58 -14.70
C VAL A 339 8.99 26.17 -13.54
N ILE A 340 9.82 25.15 -13.71
CA ILE A 340 10.76 24.69 -12.66
C ILE A 340 11.78 25.78 -12.33
N ALA A 341 12.40 26.39 -13.34
CA ALA A 341 13.40 27.44 -13.14
C ALA A 341 12.79 28.68 -12.47
N GLY A 342 11.61 29.11 -12.93
CA GLY A 342 10.87 30.23 -12.36
C GLY A 342 10.49 29.99 -10.90
N ALA A 343 9.91 28.81 -10.60
CA ALA A 343 9.54 28.44 -9.24
C ALA A 343 10.76 28.39 -8.31
N LYS A 344 11.87 27.78 -8.74
CA LYS A 344 13.11 27.69 -7.95
C LYS A 344 13.73 29.06 -7.69
N LYS A 345 13.82 29.91 -8.71
CA LYS A 345 14.37 31.28 -8.56
C LYS A 345 13.53 32.09 -7.57
N LEU A 346 12.21 32.06 -7.71
CA LEU A 346 11.30 32.77 -6.81
C LEU A 346 11.38 32.22 -5.38
N ALA A 347 11.26 30.90 -5.20
CA ALA A 347 11.31 30.28 -3.87
C ALA A 347 12.62 30.58 -3.14
N LYS A 348 13.76 30.52 -3.85
CA LYS A 348 15.07 30.94 -3.32
C LYS A 348 15.04 32.38 -2.81
N SER A 349 14.48 33.32 -3.58
CA SER A 349 14.33 34.73 -3.17
C SER A 349 13.37 34.96 -1.99
N ARG A 350 12.60 33.93 -1.59
CA ARG A 350 11.70 33.95 -0.44
C ARG A 350 12.22 33.12 0.74
N GLY A 351 13.41 32.51 0.61
CA GLY A 351 13.97 31.63 1.64
C GLY A 351 13.17 30.33 1.80
N VAL A 352 12.62 29.81 0.70
CA VAL A 352 11.78 28.61 0.66
C VAL A 352 12.39 27.58 -0.29
N ASP A 353 12.49 26.33 0.14
CA ASP A 353 12.85 25.21 -0.74
C ASP A 353 11.63 24.71 -1.52
N VAL A 354 11.83 24.38 -2.80
CA VAL A 354 10.74 23.94 -3.68
C VAL A 354 11.15 22.79 -4.59
N ASN A 355 10.32 21.77 -4.60
CA ASN A 355 10.40 20.67 -5.56
C ASN A 355 9.17 20.64 -6.46
N VAL A 356 9.35 20.23 -7.72
CA VAL A 356 8.27 20.20 -8.72
C VAL A 356 8.06 18.77 -9.21
N LYS A 357 6.80 18.35 -9.29
CA LYS A 357 6.34 17.09 -9.88
C LYS A 357 5.51 17.39 -11.11
N VAL A 358 5.58 16.54 -12.14
CA VAL A 358 4.87 16.74 -13.41
C VAL A 358 3.75 15.71 -13.57
N ILE A 359 2.51 16.18 -13.64
CA ILE A 359 1.33 15.39 -13.97
C ILE A 359 1.27 15.23 -15.48
N VAL A 360 1.32 13.99 -15.98
CA VAL A 360 1.22 13.71 -17.42
C VAL A 360 -0.20 13.47 -17.91
N GLU A 361 -1.13 13.25 -16.97
CA GLU A 361 -2.52 12.92 -17.24
C GLU A 361 -2.67 11.68 -18.13
N THR A 362 -2.27 10.52 -17.59
CA THR A 362 -2.26 9.23 -18.32
C THR A 362 -3.59 8.89 -18.97
N SER A 363 -4.71 9.37 -18.42
CA SER A 363 -6.05 9.19 -18.97
C SER A 363 -6.25 9.74 -20.39
N GLN A 364 -5.33 10.60 -20.85
CA GLN A 364 -5.37 11.26 -22.15
C GLN A 364 -4.31 10.77 -23.13
N LEU A 365 -3.48 9.80 -22.73
CA LEU A 365 -2.32 9.35 -23.51
C LEU A 365 -2.44 7.86 -23.85
N ASP A 366 -2.11 7.52 -25.09
CA ASP A 366 -1.81 6.14 -25.48
C ASP A 366 -0.41 5.73 -24.93
N GLU A 367 -0.07 4.44 -25.02
CA GLU A 367 1.22 3.97 -24.49
C GLU A 367 2.44 4.66 -25.14
N PRO A 368 2.53 4.81 -26.48
CA PRO A 368 3.64 5.53 -27.12
C PRO A 368 3.78 6.97 -26.61
N LEU A 369 2.68 7.70 -26.50
CA LEU A 369 2.71 9.08 -26.02
C LEU A 369 3.01 9.17 -24.52
N LEU A 370 2.57 8.20 -23.71
CA LEU A 370 2.95 8.09 -22.30
C LEU A 370 4.47 7.87 -22.14
N ARG A 371 5.06 6.99 -22.95
CA ARG A 371 6.52 6.78 -22.96
C ARG A 371 7.24 8.08 -23.31
N LYS A 372 6.81 8.76 -24.37
CA LYS A 372 7.38 10.05 -24.78
C LYS A 372 7.25 11.13 -23.69
N ALA A 373 6.10 11.24 -23.04
CA ALA A 373 5.90 12.15 -21.92
C ALA A 373 6.83 11.80 -20.74
N ALA A 374 7.02 10.51 -20.45
CA ALA A 374 7.93 10.06 -19.40
C ALA A 374 9.40 10.35 -19.73
N GLU A 375 9.83 10.21 -20.99
CA GLU A 375 11.17 10.59 -21.46
C GLU A 375 11.42 12.09 -21.25
N ILE A 376 10.47 12.93 -21.68
CA ILE A 376 10.53 14.39 -21.49
C ILE A 376 10.69 14.72 -20.01
N VAL A 377 9.88 14.10 -19.13
CA VAL A 377 9.96 14.37 -17.68
C VAL A 377 11.26 13.85 -17.07
N ARG A 378 11.76 12.68 -17.49
CA ARG A 378 13.06 12.14 -17.08
C ARG A 378 14.18 13.15 -17.32
N ASP A 379 14.15 13.82 -18.47
CA ASP A 379 15.19 14.74 -18.94
C ASP A 379 15.02 16.18 -18.41
N THR A 380 14.12 16.39 -17.45
CA THR A 380 13.93 17.68 -16.74
C THR A 380 14.47 17.61 -15.31
N ARG A 381 14.47 18.74 -14.60
CA ARG A 381 14.82 18.79 -13.16
C ARG A 381 13.64 18.47 -12.23
N ALA A 382 12.54 17.92 -12.73
CA ALA A 382 11.42 17.50 -11.90
C ALA A 382 11.86 16.43 -10.89
N LEU A 383 11.28 16.47 -9.68
CA LEU A 383 11.47 15.47 -8.63
C LEU A 383 10.74 14.16 -8.98
N ALA A 384 9.53 14.28 -9.51
CA ALA A 384 8.66 13.15 -9.75
C ALA A 384 7.82 13.32 -11.03
N ILE A 385 7.45 12.19 -11.61
CA ILE A 385 6.37 12.08 -12.59
C ILE A 385 5.10 11.58 -11.89
N LYS A 386 3.95 12.17 -12.22
CA LYS A 386 2.65 11.89 -11.60
C LYS A 386 1.65 11.44 -12.66
N THR A 387 0.85 10.41 -12.35
CA THR A 387 -0.07 9.81 -13.32
C THR A 387 -1.18 10.77 -13.75
N SER A 388 -2.05 11.18 -12.81
CA SER A 388 -3.35 11.79 -13.18
C SER A 388 -3.75 12.91 -12.23
N THR A 389 -4.54 13.86 -12.71
CA THR A 389 -5.15 14.92 -11.89
C THR A 389 -6.26 14.38 -10.98
N GLY A 390 -6.92 13.29 -11.38
CA GLY A 390 -8.13 12.78 -10.72
C GLY A 390 -9.43 13.43 -11.22
N TYR A 391 -9.33 14.31 -12.23
CA TYR A 391 -10.48 14.92 -12.92
C TYR A 391 -10.71 14.32 -14.32
N GLY A 392 -9.75 13.54 -14.82
CA GLY A 392 -9.89 12.82 -16.09
C GLY A 392 -10.76 11.56 -16.02
N PRO A 393 -11.04 10.93 -17.18
CA PRO A 393 -11.96 9.80 -17.30
C PRO A 393 -11.47 8.52 -16.60
N ARG A 394 -10.16 8.39 -16.40
CA ARG A 394 -9.55 7.26 -15.66
C ARG A 394 -8.44 7.74 -14.72
N GLY A 395 -8.19 6.94 -13.68
CA GLY A 395 -7.12 7.17 -12.71
C GLY A 395 -5.84 6.39 -13.02
N ALA A 396 -4.98 6.27 -12.00
CA ALA A 396 -3.75 5.49 -12.08
C ALA A 396 -4.02 3.99 -12.31
N THR A 397 -3.30 3.39 -13.27
CA THR A 397 -3.30 1.94 -13.51
C THR A 397 -1.92 1.34 -13.20
N GLN A 398 -1.85 0.03 -12.95
CA GLN A 398 -0.57 -0.67 -12.80
C GLN A 398 0.27 -0.58 -14.09
N ARG A 399 -0.38 -0.68 -15.26
CA ARG A 399 0.28 -0.61 -16.56
C ARG A 399 0.90 0.76 -16.81
N ASP A 400 0.19 1.86 -16.54
CA ASP A 400 0.75 3.21 -16.66
C ASP A 400 2.01 3.36 -15.80
N ILE A 401 1.96 2.88 -14.55
CA ILE A 401 3.08 2.99 -13.61
C ILE A 401 4.28 2.18 -14.09
N GLN A 402 4.06 0.97 -14.61
CA GLN A 402 5.12 0.14 -15.19
C GLN A 402 5.78 0.83 -16.38
N ILE A 403 4.99 1.35 -17.33
CA ILE A 403 5.51 2.11 -18.48
C ILE A 403 6.36 3.30 -18.01
N MET A 404 5.84 4.07 -17.04
CA MET A 404 6.58 5.20 -16.47
C MET A 404 7.87 4.73 -15.79
N ARG A 405 7.84 3.61 -15.06
CA ARG A 405 8.98 3.03 -14.33
C ARG A 405 10.08 2.52 -15.27
N ASP A 406 9.70 1.91 -16.38
CA ASP A 406 10.64 1.45 -17.41
C ASP A 406 11.39 2.64 -18.02
N VAL A 407 10.69 3.77 -18.24
CA VAL A 407 11.26 4.94 -18.90
C VAL A 407 12.09 5.82 -17.96
N VAL A 408 11.54 6.18 -16.80
CA VAL A 408 12.22 7.15 -15.90
C VAL A 408 13.29 6.48 -15.03
N GLY A 409 13.28 5.15 -14.93
CA GLY A 409 14.23 4.42 -14.12
C GLY A 409 14.28 4.95 -12.68
N HIS A 410 15.46 4.92 -12.07
CA HIS A 410 15.67 5.40 -10.70
C HIS A 410 15.89 6.92 -10.61
N THR A 411 15.82 7.63 -11.73
CA THR A 411 16.13 9.08 -11.78
C THR A 411 14.98 9.96 -11.29
N LYS A 412 13.75 9.43 -11.28
CA LYS A 412 12.53 10.14 -10.84
C LYS A 412 11.71 9.29 -9.88
N LEU A 413 11.04 9.95 -8.95
CA LEU A 413 9.95 9.35 -8.20
C LEU A 413 8.71 9.21 -9.08
N ILE A 414 7.86 8.23 -8.79
CA ILE A 414 6.55 8.07 -9.44
C ILE A 414 5.45 8.32 -8.43
N LYS A 415 4.53 9.24 -8.71
CA LYS A 415 3.33 9.48 -7.90
C LYS A 415 2.10 8.93 -8.59
N ALA A 416 1.48 7.91 -7.98
CA ALA A 416 0.19 7.40 -8.43
C ALA A 416 -0.94 8.26 -7.84
N SER A 417 -1.84 8.76 -8.68
CA SER A 417 -2.99 9.56 -8.28
C SER A 417 -4.18 9.40 -9.24
N GLY A 418 -5.37 9.76 -8.76
CA GLY A 418 -6.64 9.52 -9.45
C GLY A 418 -7.16 8.12 -9.13
N GLY A 419 -8.25 8.04 -8.36
CA GLY A 419 -8.89 6.77 -7.97
C GLY A 419 -8.03 5.85 -7.09
N VAL A 420 -6.96 6.35 -6.46
CA VAL A 420 -6.10 5.59 -5.54
C VAL A 420 -6.79 5.48 -4.17
N ASP A 421 -6.89 4.25 -3.66
CA ASP A 421 -7.46 3.88 -2.37
C ASP A 421 -6.52 2.90 -1.63
N GLY A 422 -6.79 2.67 -0.33
CA GLY A 422 -5.97 1.81 0.52
C GLY A 422 -5.68 0.42 -0.07
N PRO A 423 -6.70 -0.31 -0.56
CA PRO A 423 -6.51 -1.61 -1.21
C PRO A 423 -5.59 -1.60 -2.44
N LYS A 424 -5.55 -0.50 -3.22
CA LYS A 424 -4.70 -0.39 -4.42
C LYS A 424 -3.23 -0.14 -4.10
N LEU A 425 -2.90 0.48 -2.96
CA LEU A 425 -1.54 0.91 -2.62
C LEU A 425 -0.46 -0.18 -2.82
N PRO A 426 -0.62 -1.42 -2.30
CA PRO A 426 0.40 -2.46 -2.46
C PRO A 426 0.68 -2.81 -3.93
N ARG A 427 -0.36 -2.87 -4.76
CA ARG A 427 -0.24 -3.20 -6.19
C ARG A 427 0.47 -2.09 -6.94
N LEU A 428 0.04 -0.84 -6.73
CA LEU A 428 0.66 0.33 -7.36
C LEU A 428 2.12 0.52 -6.91
N ARG A 429 2.43 0.24 -5.63
CA ARG A 429 3.82 0.25 -5.11
C ARG A 429 4.68 -0.77 -5.85
N ARG A 430 4.21 -2.01 -6.02
CA ARG A 430 4.92 -3.07 -6.75
C ARG A 430 5.15 -2.72 -8.22
N SER A 431 4.21 -2.01 -8.85
CA SER A 431 4.40 -1.53 -10.22
C SER A 431 5.47 -0.43 -10.35
N GLY A 432 5.93 0.16 -9.25
CA GLY A 432 6.99 1.18 -9.23
C GLY A 432 6.58 2.54 -8.64
N ALA A 433 5.36 2.69 -8.10
CA ALA A 433 4.94 3.95 -7.51
C ALA A 433 5.63 4.23 -6.16
N HIS A 434 6.17 5.44 -6.02
CA HIS A 434 6.86 5.90 -4.81
C HIS A 434 5.92 6.65 -3.86
N LEU A 435 4.99 7.43 -4.43
CA LEU A 435 4.09 8.33 -3.71
C LEU A 435 2.63 8.08 -4.13
N PHE A 436 1.67 8.38 -3.25
CA PHE A 436 0.24 8.13 -3.47
C PHE A 436 -0.61 9.36 -3.17
N GLY A 437 -1.14 10.01 -4.21
CA GLY A 437 -2.10 11.11 -4.07
C GLY A 437 -3.52 10.58 -3.91
N MET A 438 -4.15 10.79 -2.75
CA MET A 438 -5.51 10.31 -2.47
C MET A 438 -6.27 11.21 -1.49
N SER A 439 -7.61 11.22 -1.59
CA SER A 439 -8.51 11.87 -0.63
C SER A 439 -8.90 10.94 0.53
N GLY A 440 -8.94 9.62 0.30
CA GLY A 440 -9.32 8.59 1.29
C GLY A 440 -8.25 8.28 2.36
N THR A 441 -7.36 9.23 2.70
CA THR A 441 -6.25 9.00 3.63
C THR A 441 -6.73 8.65 5.04
N ARG A 442 -7.87 9.22 5.48
CA ARG A 442 -8.45 8.90 6.79
C ARG A 442 -8.97 7.47 6.85
N ASP A 443 -9.62 6.99 5.79
CA ASP A 443 -10.09 5.62 5.71
C ASP A 443 -8.92 4.64 5.67
N LEU A 444 -7.87 4.96 4.89
CA LEU A 444 -6.61 4.21 4.95
C LEU A 444 -6.06 4.15 6.38
N HIS A 445 -5.94 5.28 7.09
CA HIS A 445 -5.46 5.27 8.47
C HIS A 445 -6.35 4.45 9.40
N ARG A 446 -7.68 4.44 9.21
CA ARG A 446 -8.59 3.57 9.99
C ARG A 446 -8.32 2.10 9.70
N SER A 447 -8.25 1.72 8.43
CA SER A 447 -7.96 0.35 8.00
C SER A 447 -6.60 -0.13 8.51
N LEU A 448 -5.58 0.72 8.51
CA LEU A 448 -4.26 0.40 9.08
C LEU A 448 -4.29 0.14 10.60
N ARG A 449 -5.33 0.59 11.31
CA ARG A 449 -5.56 0.32 12.73
C ARG A 449 -6.57 -0.80 12.97
N GLY A 450 -6.93 -1.57 11.95
CA GLY A 450 -7.94 -2.63 12.04
C GLY A 450 -9.37 -2.12 12.25
N LEU A 451 -9.61 -0.81 12.09
CA LEU A 451 -10.94 -0.23 12.23
C LEU A 451 -11.68 -0.27 10.89
N GLN A 452 -12.98 -0.55 10.92
CA GLN A 452 -13.79 -0.48 9.71
C GLN A 452 -13.72 0.93 9.10
N PRO A 453 -13.67 1.04 7.76
CA PRO A 453 -13.83 2.32 7.06
C PRO A 453 -15.11 3.01 7.53
N ARG A 454 -15.16 4.35 7.46
CA ARG A 454 -16.48 4.99 7.62
C ARG A 454 -17.36 4.42 6.50
N ARG A 455 -18.55 3.88 6.84
CA ARG A 455 -19.57 3.58 5.85
C ARG A 455 -19.75 4.86 5.05
N SER A 456 -19.25 4.90 3.82
CA SER A 456 -19.66 5.93 2.89
C SER A 456 -21.13 5.65 2.65
N GLY A 457 -22.00 6.44 3.27
CA GLY A 457 -23.28 6.69 2.63
C GLY A 457 -22.95 7.04 1.18
N ARG A 458 -23.57 6.35 0.23
CA ARG A 458 -23.56 6.80 -1.16
C ARG A 458 -24.01 8.26 -1.13
N SER A 459 -23.08 9.21 -1.21
CA SER A 459 -23.44 10.57 -1.58
C SER A 459 -23.75 10.53 -3.07
N LYS A 460 -24.97 10.10 -3.39
CA LYS A 460 -25.67 10.61 -4.58
C LYS A 460 -25.89 12.10 -4.28
N GLY A 461 -25.18 12.98 -4.98
CA GLY A 461 -25.43 14.43 -5.00
C GLY A 461 -24.99 15.23 -3.75
N GLY A 462 -24.50 16.46 -3.97
CA GLY A 462 -24.19 17.50 -2.98
C GLY A 462 -22.98 17.20 -2.08
N TYR A 463 -21.89 17.97 -2.03
CA TYR A 463 -21.67 19.40 -2.26
C TYR A 463 -20.29 19.63 -2.90
#